data_AF-A0AAP6GB66-F1
#
_entry.id   AF-A0AAP6GB66-F1
#
_cell.length_a   1.000
_cell.length_b   1.000
_cell.length_c   1.000
_cell.angle_alpha   90.00
_cell.angle_beta   90.00
_cell.angle_gamma   90.00
#
_symmetry.space_group_name_H-M   'P 1'
#
loop_
_entity.id
_entity.type
_entity.pdbx_description
1 polymer ?
#
loop_
_entity_poly.entity_id
_entity_poly.type
_entity_poly.pdbx_seq_one_letter_code
_entity_poly.pdbx_strand_id
1 'polypeptide(L)' 'MLNIDQLVTSYPDWRVSFSATLPRGEITALIGPSGAGKSTLL' A
#
# COMPACT_ATOMS: atom_id res chain seq x y z
N MET A 1 3.42 -2.57 -15.77
CA MET A 1 4.21 -2.78 -14.56
C MET A 1 4.09 -1.50 -13.76
N LEU A 2 3.50 -1.57 -12.58
CA LEU A 2 3.40 -0.43 -11.67
C LEU A 2 4.46 -0.62 -10.59
N ASN A 3 5.28 0.40 -10.35
CA ASN A 3 6.29 0.37 -9.30
C ASN A 3 5.95 1.42 -8.24
N ILE A 4 5.94 0.99 -6.99
CA ILE A 4 5.72 1.83 -5.81
C ILE A 4 6.99 1.76 -4.99
N ASP A 5 7.66 2.89 -4.85
CA ASP A 5 8.90 2.99 -4.08
C ASP A 5 8.71 3.98 -2.92
N GLN A 6 9.03 3.52 -1.71
CA GLN A 6 8.98 4.28 -0.46
C GLN A 6 7.69 5.11 -0.27
N LEU A 7 6.52 4.54 -0.57
CA LEU A 7 5.27 5.25 -0.30
C LEU A 7 5.03 5.29 1.21
N VAL A 8 4.92 6.50 1.75
CA VAL A 8 4.66 6.76 3.16
C VAL A 8 3.30 7.41 3.32
N THR A 9 2.49 6.85 4.23
CA THR A 9 1.24 7.45 4.68
C THR A 9 1.32 7.72 6.18
N SER A 10 0.82 8.87 6.61
CA SER A 10 0.87 9.29 8.02
C SER A 10 -0.42 9.99 8.43
N TYR A 11 -0.95 9.58 9.57
CA TYR A 11 -2.01 10.23 10.34
C TYR A 11 -1.45 10.59 11.72
N PRO A 12 -2.15 11.43 12.52
CA PRO A 12 -1.61 11.89 13.81
C PRO A 12 -1.08 10.78 14.72
N ASP A 13 -1.75 9.62 14.71
CA ASP A 13 -1.45 8.51 15.63
C ASP A 13 -0.72 7.33 14.97
N TRP A 14 -0.52 7.34 13.64
CA TRP A 14 0.08 6.21 12.94
C TRP A 14 0.81 6.59 11.65
N ARG A 15 1.84 5.82 11.32
CA ARG A 15 2.62 5.97 10.09
C ARG A 15 2.93 4.60 9.49
N VAL A 16 2.70 4.44 8.19
CA VAL A 16 3.02 3.22 7.43
C VAL A 16 3.86 3.59 6.22
N SER A 17 4.81 2.71 5.89
CA SER A 17 5.60 2.79 4.67
C SER A 17 5.55 1.46 3.93
N PHE A 18 5.45 1.47 2.61
CA PHE A 18 5.56 0.24 1.82
C PHE A 18 6.18 0.49 0.43
N SER A 19 6.66 -0.60 -0.17
CA SER A 19 7.16 -0.63 -1.54
C SER A 19 6.68 -1.92 -2.20
N ALA A 20 6.29 -1.83 -3.47
CA ALA A 20 5.73 -2.96 -4.19
C ALA A 20 5.93 -2.80 -5.69
N THR A 21 6.15 -3.91 -6.39
CA THR A 21 6.17 -3.97 -7.85
C THR A 21 5.03 -4.86 -8.32
N LEU A 22 4.08 -4.28 -9.06
CA LEU A 22 2.90 -4.97 -9.56
C LEU A 22 3.08 -5.33 -11.05
N PRO A 23 3.04 -6.61 -11.41
CA PRO A 23 3.13 -7.06 -12.80
C PRO A 23 1.97 -6.56 -13.65
N ARG A 24 2.18 -6.43 -14.96
CA ARG A 24 1.08 -6.06 -15.88
C ARG A 24 0.23 -7.30 -16.16
N GLY A 25 -1.09 -7.12 -16.13
CA GLY A 25 -2.04 -8.18 -16.49
C GLY A 25 -2.36 -9.16 -15.36
N GLU A 26 -1.91 -8.88 -14.14
CA GLU A 26 -2.20 -9.68 -12.95
C GLU A 26 -3.18 -8.97 -12.02
N ILE A 27 -3.99 -9.77 -11.30
CA ILE A 27 -4.85 -9.29 -10.22
C ILE A 27 -4.03 -9.34 -8.93
N THR A 28 -3.83 -8.18 -8.30
CA THR A 28 -3.12 -8.07 -7.01
C THR A 28 -4.09 -7.71 -5.91
N ALA A 29 -4.02 -8.40 -4.77
CA ALA A 29 -4.84 -8.13 -3.59
C ALA A 29 -4.00 -7.48 -2.47
N LEU A 30 -4.56 -6.45 -1.83
CA LEU A 30 -3.99 -5.82 -0.65
C LEU A 30 -4.75 -6.27 0.60
N ILE A 31 -4.10 -7.04 1.47
CA ILE A 31 -4.70 -7.64 2.68
C ILE A 31 -4.04 -7.16 3.96
N GLY A 32 -4.79 -7.15 5.06
CA GLY A 32 -4.29 -6.75 6.37
C GLY A 32 -5.39 -6.30 7.35
N PRO A 33 -5.08 -6.15 8.65
CA PRO A 33 -6.03 -5.77 9.71
C PRO A 33 -6.77 -4.46 9.43
N SER A 34 -7.90 -4.22 10.12
CA SER A 34 -8.54 -2.90 10.09
C SER A 34 -7.56 -1.82 10.56
N GLY A 35 -7.56 -0.66 9.90
CA GLY A 35 -6.61 0.42 10.20
C GLY A 35 -5.21 0.28 9.61
N ALA A 36 -4.88 -0.82 8.91
CA ALA A 36 -3.56 -1.02 8.30
C ALA A 36 -3.24 -0.11 7.08
N GLY A 37 -4.06 0.90 6.80
CA GLY A 37 -3.82 1.85 5.69
C GLY A 37 -4.24 1.39 4.29
N LYS A 38 -4.97 0.27 4.17
CA LYS A 38 -5.36 -0.31 2.86
C LYS A 38 -6.20 0.63 1.99
N SER A 39 -7.24 1.23 2.56
CA SER A 39 -8.11 2.20 1.86
C SER A 39 -7.48 3.58 1.69
N THR A 40 -6.35 3.85 2.36
CA THR A 40 -5.56 5.06 2.10
C THR A 40 -4.66 4.86 0.88
N LEU A 41 -4.37 3.60 0.53
CA LEU A 41 -3.48 3.20 -0.55
C LEU A 41 -4.22 3.03 -1.89
N LEU A 42 -5.47 2.53 -1.83
CA LEU A 42 -6.41 2.43 -2.96
C LEU A 42 -7.25 3.69 -3.11
#